data_AF-A0A1V3WIX0-F1
#
_entry.id   AF-A0A1V3WIX0-F1
#
_cell.length_a   1.000
_cell.length_b   1.000
_cell.length_c   1.000
_cell.angle_alpha   90.00
_cell.angle_beta   90.00
_cell.angle_gamma   90.00
#
_symmetry.space_group_name_H-M   'P 1'
#
loop_
_entity.id
_entity.type
_entity.pdbx_description
1 polymer ?
#
loop_
_entity_poly.entity_id
_entity_poly.type
_entity_poly.pdbx_seq_one_letter_code
_entity_poly.pdbx_strand_id
1 'polypeptide(L)'
;MVSPARPESSASEFDPDRGWRLHPQVAVRPEPFGALLYHFGTRKLSFLKNRTIVTVVQSLADYPDVRSACRGAGVADSGQAPYLHALGVLAASTMLIPREDR
;
A
#
# COMPACT_ATOMS: atom_id res chain seq x y z
N MET A 1 -22.34 32.58 -0.10
CA MET A 1 -22.72 31.15 0.02
C MET A 1 -21.55 30.31 -0.49
N VAL A 2 -20.60 30.00 0.39
CA VAL A 2 -19.42 29.19 0.05
C VAL A 2 -19.80 27.73 0.24
N SER A 3 -19.68 26.92 -0.80
CA SER A 3 -19.88 25.47 -0.74
C SER A 3 -18.89 24.86 0.26
N PRO A 4 -19.31 23.99 1.19
CA PRO A 4 -18.35 23.24 1.98
C PRO A 4 -17.65 22.24 1.06
N ALA A 5 -16.33 22.33 0.99
CA ALA A 5 -15.49 21.27 0.44
C ALA A 5 -15.85 19.96 1.14
N ARG A 6 -16.16 18.94 0.34
CA ARG A 6 -16.31 17.56 0.82
C ARG A 6 -15.05 17.22 1.62
N PRO A 7 -15.14 16.68 2.84
CA PRO A 7 -13.94 16.24 3.53
C PRO A 7 -13.28 15.16 2.67
N GLU A 8 -12.17 15.53 2.02
CA GLU A 8 -11.36 14.61 1.24
C GLU A 8 -10.72 13.64 2.23
N SER A 9 -11.18 12.39 2.15
CA SER A 9 -10.52 11.18 2.60
C SER A 9 -9.97 11.22 4.02
N SER A 10 -10.73 10.66 4.97
CA SER A 10 -10.12 9.96 6.10
C SER A 10 -9.30 8.80 5.52
N ALA A 11 -8.07 9.08 5.08
CA ALA A 11 -7.02 8.11 4.97
C ALA A 11 -6.92 7.49 6.36
N SER A 12 -7.55 6.32 6.52
CA SER A 12 -7.48 5.53 7.75
C SER A 12 -6.01 5.42 8.11
N GLU A 13 -5.65 5.85 9.32
CA GLU A 13 -4.30 5.72 9.85
C GLU A 13 -3.77 4.33 9.49
N PHE A 14 -2.61 4.30 8.84
CA PHE A 14 -2.04 3.05 8.37
C PHE A 14 -1.73 2.17 9.59
N ASP A 15 -2.53 1.13 9.78
CA ASP A 15 -2.38 0.16 10.86
C ASP A 15 -1.75 -1.13 10.31
N PRO A 16 -0.48 -1.44 10.64
CA PRO A 16 0.23 -2.59 10.09
C PRO A 16 -0.28 -3.93 10.64
N ASP A 17 -1.05 -3.90 11.72
CA ASP A 17 -1.66 -5.06 12.38
C ASP A 17 -3.04 -5.42 11.78
N ARG A 18 -3.44 -4.73 10.69
CA ARG A 18 -4.62 -5.04 9.86
C ARG A 18 -4.25 -5.51 8.46
N GLY A 19 -5.21 -6.17 7.81
CA GLY A 19 -5.11 -6.55 6.40
C GLY A 19 -5.23 -5.33 5.49
N TRP A 20 -4.36 -5.27 4.48
CA TRP A 20 -4.38 -4.24 3.45
C TRP A 20 -4.43 -4.88 2.07
N ARG A 21 -4.80 -4.10 1.07
CA ARG A 21 -4.71 -4.50 -0.34
C ARG A 21 -4.42 -3.31 -1.22
N LEU A 22 -3.94 -3.57 -2.43
CA LEU A 22 -3.90 -2.57 -3.48
C LEU A 22 -5.30 -2.06 -3.80
N HIS A 23 -5.42 -0.76 -4.00
CA HIS A 23 -6.67 -0.17 -4.47
C HIS A 23 -7.00 -0.74 -5.87
N PRO A 24 -8.26 -1.12 -6.17
CA PRO A 24 -8.62 -1.77 -7.44
C PRO A 24 -8.37 -0.90 -8.68
N GLN A 25 -8.26 0.43 -8.50
CA GLN A 25 -7.88 1.37 -9.55
C GLN A 25 -6.35 1.60 -9.66
N VAL A 26 -5.53 0.77 -9.02
CA VAL A 26 -4.07 0.86 -9.12
C VAL A 26 -3.56 -0.21 -10.08
N ALA A 27 -2.88 0.22 -11.12
CA ALA A 27 -2.10 -0.65 -11.99
C ALA A 27 -0.68 -0.80 -11.45
N VAL A 28 -0.19 -2.04 -11.40
CA VAL A 28 1.21 -2.36 -11.09
C VAL A 28 1.94 -2.67 -12.39
N ARG A 29 3.07 -2.01 -12.65
CA ARG A 29 3.98 -2.31 -13.75
C ARG A 29 5.32 -2.79 -13.17
N PRO A 30 5.62 -4.10 -13.23
CA PRO A 30 6.89 -4.62 -12.72
C PRO A 30 8.05 -4.18 -13.60
N GLU A 31 9.15 -3.77 -12.98
CA GLU A 31 10.36 -3.28 -13.61
C GLU A 31 11.59 -3.99 -13.01
N PRO A 32 12.75 -4.06 -13.70
CA PRO A 32 13.93 -4.75 -13.20
C PRO A 32 14.41 -4.23 -11.83
N PHE A 33 14.15 -2.96 -11.50
CA PHE A 33 14.49 -2.35 -10.21
C PHE A 33 13.36 -2.41 -9.16
N GLY A 34 12.15 -2.84 -9.53
CA GLY A 34 10.99 -2.83 -8.63
C GLY A 34 9.67 -2.72 -9.41
N ALA A 35 8.92 -1.63 -9.23
CA ALA A 35 7.66 -1.43 -9.96
C ALA A 35 7.21 0.04 -10.00
N LEU A 36 6.39 0.36 -10.99
CA LEU A 36 5.57 1.57 -11.00
C LEU A 36 4.12 1.25 -10.61
N LEU A 37 3.56 2.07 -9.73
CA LEU A 37 2.17 2.03 -9.31
C LEU A 37 1.46 3.25 -9.86
N TYR A 38 0.42 3.05 -10.67
CA TYR A 38 -0.38 4.13 -11.23
C TYR A 38 -1.83 4.03 -10.78
N HIS A 39 -2.34 5.08 -10.14
CA HIS A 39 -3.74 5.14 -9.70
C HIS A 39 -4.60 5.85 -10.74
N PHE A 40 -5.56 5.16 -11.36
CA PHE A 40 -6.40 5.73 -12.42
C PHE A 40 -7.33 6.86 -11.95
N GLY A 41 -7.86 6.78 -10.72
CA GLY A 41 -8.71 7.82 -10.13
C GLY A 41 -7.97 9.14 -9.83
N THR A 42 -6.90 9.09 -9.02
CA THR A 42 -6.14 10.28 -8.60
C THR A 42 -5.05 10.70 -9.60
N ARG A 43 -4.76 9.87 -10.62
CA ARG A 43 -3.66 10.04 -11.59
C ARG A 43 -2.28 10.13 -10.96
N LYS A 44 -2.12 9.66 -9.71
CA LYS A 44 -0.83 9.60 -9.01
C LYS A 44 0.02 8.46 -9.54
N LEU A 45 1.33 8.68 -9.57
CA LEU A 45 2.34 7.69 -9.91
C LEU A 45 3.29 7.53 -8.72
N SER A 46 3.49 6.29 -8.25
CA SER A 46 4.42 5.95 -7.19
C SER A 46 5.44 4.93 -7.68
N PHE A 47 6.67 5.03 -7.17
CA PHE A 47 7.77 4.18 -7.58
C PHE A 47 8.22 3.31 -6.42
N LEU A 48 8.24 2.00 -6.65
CA LEU A 48 8.84 1.03 -5.76
C LEU A 48 10.23 0.68 -6.29
N LYS A 49 11.26 1.03 -5.52
CA LYS A 49 12.69 0.86 -5.90
C LYS A 49 13.30 -0.46 -5.44
N ASN A 50 12.49 -1.37 -4.90
CA ASN A 50 12.97 -2.64 -4.38
C ASN A 50 11.95 -3.74 -4.71
N ARG A 51 12.40 -4.87 -5.25
CA ARG A 51 11.52 -6.00 -5.59
C ARG A 51 10.80 -6.59 -4.37
N THR A 52 11.43 -6.56 -3.20
CA THR A 52 10.83 -7.05 -1.95
C THR A 52 9.57 -6.28 -1.59
N ILE A 53 9.57 -4.94 -1.68
CA ILE A 53 8.34 -4.17 -1.41
C ILE A 53 7.26 -4.43 -2.46
N VAL A 54 7.65 -4.71 -3.71
CA VAL A 54 6.71 -5.10 -4.77
C VAL A 54 6.06 -6.45 -4.45
N THR A 55 6.84 -7.42 -3.98
CA THR A 55 6.32 -8.70 -3.50
C THR A 55 5.37 -8.51 -2.32
N VAL A 56 5.77 -7.72 -1.31
CA VAL A 56 4.89 -7.42 -0.16
C VAL A 56 3.57 -6.83 -0.64
N VAL A 57 3.60 -5.78 -1.45
CA VAL A 57 2.40 -5.07 -1.91
C VAL A 57 1.47 -5.97 -2.74
N GLN A 58 2.02 -6.85 -3.58
CA GLN A 58 1.23 -7.79 -4.37
C GLN A 58 0.59 -8.89 -3.52
N SER A 59 1.32 -9.38 -2.51
CA SER A 59 0.84 -10.46 -1.64
C SER A 59 0.06 -9.97 -0.43
N LEU A 60 -0.07 -8.66 -0.20
CA LEU A 60 -0.78 -8.09 0.96
C LEU A 60 -2.18 -8.70 1.17
N ALA A 61 -2.91 -8.96 0.08
CA ALA A 61 -4.26 -9.52 0.15
C ALA A 61 -4.30 -10.99 0.61
N ASP A 62 -3.20 -11.74 0.48
CA ASP A 62 -3.07 -13.14 0.89
C ASP A 62 -2.79 -13.30 2.39
N TYR A 63 -2.40 -12.23 3.09
CA TYR A 63 -2.05 -12.27 4.51
C TYR A 63 -3.09 -11.56 5.38
N PRO A 64 -3.22 -11.94 6.67
CA PRO A 64 -4.14 -11.29 7.60
C PRO A 64 -3.71 -9.86 7.97
N ASP A 65 -2.40 -9.59 7.95
CA ASP A 65 -1.81 -8.31 8.35
C ASP A 65 -0.51 -8.01 7.56
N VAL A 66 -0.05 -6.76 7.63
CA VAL A 66 1.12 -6.30 6.89
C VAL A 66 2.41 -6.97 7.38
N ARG A 67 2.55 -7.21 8.69
CA ARG A 67 3.76 -7.82 9.26
C ARG A 67 3.93 -9.25 8.78
N SER A 68 2.82 -9.98 8.69
CA SER A 68 2.74 -11.32 8.12
C SER A 68 3.11 -11.31 6.64
N ALA A 69 2.63 -10.34 5.86
CA ALA A 69 3.01 -10.18 4.45
C ALA A 69 4.52 -9.87 4.27
N CYS A 70 5.06 -8.98 5.10
CA CYS A 70 6.50 -8.68 5.15
C CYS A 70 7.31 -9.96 5.42
N ARG A 71 6.91 -10.76 6.42
CA ARG A 71 7.58 -12.03 6.74
C ARG A 71 7.48 -13.03 5.59
N GLY A 72 6.31 -13.15 4.98
CA GLY A 72 6.08 -14.00 3.80
C GLY A 72 6.95 -13.61 2.60
N ALA A 73 7.29 -12.33 2.46
CA ALA A 73 8.23 -11.82 1.46
C ALA A 73 9.71 -11.92 1.87
N GLY A 74 10.02 -12.56 3.01
CA GLY A 74 11.39 -12.76 3.50
C GLY A 74 11.95 -11.59 4.32
N VAL A 75 11.13 -10.63 4.75
CA VAL A 75 11.55 -9.52 5.61
C VAL A 75 11.43 -9.92 7.08
N ALA A 76 12.58 -10.07 7.75
CA ALA A 76 12.64 -10.29 9.19
C ALA A 76 12.06 -9.11 9.97
N ASP A 77 11.51 -9.36 11.15
CA ASP A 77 10.80 -8.38 11.98
C ASP A 77 11.61 -7.09 12.22
N SER A 78 12.89 -7.25 12.57
CA SER A 78 13.85 -6.15 12.79
C SER A 78 14.10 -5.29 11.54
N GLY A 79 13.81 -5.81 10.34
CA GLY A 79 13.95 -5.12 9.07
C GLY A 79 12.65 -4.55 8.51
N GLN A 80 11.50 -4.70 9.21
CA GLN A 80 10.19 -4.31 8.67
C GLN A 80 9.95 -2.80 8.69
N ALA A 81 10.56 -2.06 9.62
CA ALA A 81 10.34 -0.62 9.79
C ALA A 81 10.35 0.22 8.48
N PRO A 82 11.34 0.11 7.57
CA PRO A 82 11.33 0.84 6.31
C PRO A 82 10.19 0.44 5.36
N TYR A 83 9.77 -0.82 5.38
CA TYR A 83 8.65 -1.32 4.58
C TYR A 83 7.32 -0.80 5.13
N LEU A 84 7.12 -0.85 6.45
CA LEU A 84 5.93 -0.31 7.09
C LEU A 84 5.77 1.19 6.81
N HIS A 85 6.87 1.95 6.88
CA HIS A 85 6.85 3.37 6.54
C HIS A 85 6.47 3.60 5.06
N ALA A 86 7.06 2.86 4.13
CA ALA A 86 6.74 2.98 2.71
C ALA A 86 5.27 2.60 2.41
N LEU A 87 4.74 1.57 3.07
CA LEU A 87 3.33 1.17 2.95
C LEU A 87 2.39 2.22 3.55
N GLY A 88 2.76 2.87 4.65
CA GLY A 88 2.03 4.00 5.20
C GLY A 88 1.93 5.18 4.22
N VAL A 89 3.01 5.49 3.50
CA VAL A 89 3.01 6.52 2.44
C VAL A 89 2.09 6.14 1.27
N LEU A 90 2.07 4.85 0.90
CA LEU A 90 1.17 4.35 -0.15
C LEU A 90 -0.29 4.43 0.28
N ALA A 91 -0.61 4.06 1.52
CA ALA A 91 -1.94 4.20 2.10
C ALA A 91 -2.41 5.66 2.13
N ALA A 92 -1.56 6.58 2.61
CA ALA A 92 -1.83 8.02 2.58
C ALA A 92 -2.02 8.58 1.16
N SER A 93 -1.45 7.90 0.15
CA SER A 93 -1.58 8.27 -1.26
C SER A 93 -2.75 7.57 -1.98
N THR A 94 -3.62 6.87 -1.26
CA THR A 94 -4.76 6.09 -1.81
C THR A 94 -4.30 4.90 -2.68
N MET A 95 -3.02 4.55 -2.67
CA MET A 95 -2.51 3.39 -3.41
C MET A 95 -2.91 2.08 -2.74
N LEU A 96 -3.02 2.09 -1.41
CA LEU A 96 -3.48 0.98 -0.60
C LEU A 96 -4.79 1.34 0.10
N ILE A 97 -5.62 0.33 0.32
CA ILE A 97 -6.84 0.43 1.12
C ILE A 97 -6.87 -0.69 2.16
N PRO A 98 -7.51 -0.46 3.31
CA PRO A 98 -7.76 -1.54 4.26
C PRO A 98 -8.56 -2.65 3.56
N ARG A 99 -8.21 -3.90 3.87
CA ARG A 99 -8.98 -5.05 3.43
C ARG A 99 -10.23 -5.09 4.29
N GLU A 100 -11.39 -4.99 3.67
CA GLU A 100 -12.66 -5.26 4.35
C GLU A 100 -12.70 -6.76 4.66
N ASP A 101 -12.75 -7.08 5.95
CA ASP A 101 -12.99 -8.44 6.43
C ASP A 101 -14.45 -8.75 6.11
N ARG A 102 -14.70 -9.63 5.15
CA ARG A 102 -16.05 -10.05 4.75
C ARG A 102 -16.39 -11.40 5.35
#